data_AF-Q31IU0-F1
#
_entry.id   AF-Q31IU0-F1
#
_cell.length_a   1.000
_cell.length_b   1.000
_cell.length_c   1.000
_cell.angle_alpha   90.00
_cell.angle_beta   90.00
_cell.angle_gamma   90.00
#
_symmetry.space_group_name_H-M   'P 1'
#
loop_
_entity.id
_entity.type
_entity.pdbx_description
1 polymer ?
#
loop_
_entity_poly.entity_id
_entity_poly.type
_entity_poly.pdbx_seq_one_letter_code
_entity_poly.pdbx_strand_id
1 'polypeptide(L)'
;MSKSENPQLQSIKAQANTLHRLLNIQQHEALRIISKAFYHCASYEDLRQRIKDNKTNSRWFEIASISNQSSPEKLALFKKYVPIFGSRLSEEILCNTNRLGLNRLIYKIFNLTIPEDTLEHIFPSFKTTGWEALVDSEIAPSSILVNSLQLNNITYRLLAIRTFMPGSWHFDTPEHQTIAELLDPQTAEEFIFCKFSNDLLKKSVFEYISLVGTLEENDEDFDLPDFSLPFVALTNKEKQYQNLLLELLKITGDPSHNLDFYPTPMSLKDEQSTYLVFGYPIGEKKSTCVNSWRALPDKDPDNDSHTIILDKQTPVALERISIDKETLQHKGQYPEYFEEVRKLLSIQENFSYAINDDKKTPKLIFFRPATQLDIKSDLELEIPKKPGIESWTIKVTNSDFLERIINKIVRSDLFIYVDKYDRQKIICKLNLNTKNKTNISALLKISSSKSFTTINLIESTQSIIHTSNETTVYLTLNLAFLEFIKLINKNKIISSIRNGLINYVKEGTLDSIALSGFTRTNISTNFLPTLPKEESELLNSFDAFNLNLSSFFDNIIDNTYERDSF
;
A
#
# COMPACT_ATOMS: atom_id res chain seq x y z
N MET A 1 12.38 -49.68 11.17
CA MET A 1 11.04 -49.16 10.80
C MET A 1 10.99 -47.69 11.17
N SER A 2 11.10 -46.78 10.20
CA SER A 2 11.00 -45.34 10.45
C SER A 2 9.57 -45.02 10.90
N LYS A 3 9.43 -44.30 12.02
CA LYS A 3 8.14 -43.73 12.41
C LYS A 3 7.73 -42.78 11.29
N SER A 4 6.64 -43.08 10.58
CA SER A 4 6.06 -42.15 9.61
C SER A 4 5.82 -40.82 10.32
N GLU A 5 6.44 -39.75 9.84
CA GLU A 5 6.19 -38.43 10.39
C GLU A 5 4.70 -38.09 10.20
N ASN A 6 4.08 -37.46 11.21
CA ASN A 6 2.68 -37.04 11.13
C ASN A 6 2.45 -36.25 9.82
N PRO A 7 1.45 -36.62 8.98
CA PRO A 7 1.24 -36.01 7.68
C PRO A 7 1.00 -34.50 7.74
N GLN A 8 0.44 -33.98 8.85
CA GLN A 8 0.31 -32.54 9.08
C GLN A 8 1.68 -31.88 9.25
N LEU A 9 2.60 -32.49 10.01
CA LEU A 9 3.96 -31.97 10.17
C LEU A 9 4.74 -31.99 8.84
N GLN A 10 4.52 -33.00 8.00
CA GLN A 10 5.12 -33.05 6.66
C GLN A 10 4.62 -31.89 5.79
N SER A 11 3.31 -31.63 5.79
CA SER A 11 2.74 -30.51 5.05
C SER A 11 3.26 -29.15 5.54
N ILE A 12 3.34 -28.95 6.86
CA ILE A 12 3.87 -27.71 7.46
C ILE A 12 5.35 -27.51 7.10
N LYS A 13 6.15 -28.58 7.10
CA LYS A 13 7.54 -28.51 6.62
C LYS A 13 7.61 -28.14 5.14
N ALA A 14 6.72 -28.68 4.30
CA ALA A 14 6.65 -28.31 2.89
C ALA A 14 6.31 -26.83 2.71
N GLN A 15 5.36 -26.30 3.47
CA GLN A 15 5.03 -24.86 3.49
C GLN A 15 6.25 -24.00 3.88
N ALA A 16 6.98 -24.40 4.93
CA ALA A 16 8.21 -23.70 5.34
C ALA A 16 9.31 -23.78 4.27
N ASN A 17 9.50 -24.93 3.61
CA ASN A 17 10.43 -25.06 2.48
C ASN A 17 10.04 -24.13 1.32
N THR A 18 8.75 -24.02 1.03
CA THR A 18 8.24 -23.11 0.00
C THR A 18 8.50 -21.66 0.38
N LEU A 19 8.24 -21.25 1.62
CA LEU A 19 8.56 -19.91 2.12
C LEU A 19 10.07 -19.62 2.05
N HIS A 20 10.91 -20.56 2.49
CA HIS A 20 12.37 -20.49 2.38
C HIS A 20 12.80 -20.20 0.95
N ARG A 21 12.27 -20.95 -0.02
CA ARG A 21 12.59 -20.78 -1.45
C ARG A 21 12.08 -19.46 -2.01
N LEU A 22 10.85 -19.07 -1.68
CA LEU A 22 10.22 -17.88 -2.26
C LEU A 22 10.81 -16.57 -1.74
N LEU A 23 11.21 -16.51 -0.47
CA LEU A 23 11.74 -15.28 0.14
C LEU A 23 13.26 -15.30 0.40
N ASN A 24 13.91 -16.43 0.06
CA ASN A 24 15.33 -16.68 0.32
C ASN A 24 15.72 -16.46 1.80
N ILE A 25 14.89 -16.95 2.71
CA ILE A 25 15.14 -16.89 4.16
C ILE A 25 15.63 -18.22 4.69
N GLN A 26 16.44 -18.25 5.74
CA GLN A 26 16.95 -19.50 6.30
C GLN A 26 15.81 -20.44 6.75
N GLN A 27 15.99 -21.74 6.51
CA GLN A 27 14.96 -22.76 6.76
C GLN A 27 14.41 -22.75 8.20
N HIS A 28 15.26 -22.53 9.21
CA HIS A 28 14.83 -22.48 10.60
C HIS A 28 13.97 -21.24 10.89
N GLU A 29 14.27 -20.11 10.26
CA GLU A 29 13.43 -18.90 10.33
C GLU A 29 12.11 -19.12 9.61
N ALA A 30 12.12 -19.77 8.44
CA ALA A 30 10.88 -20.13 7.74
C ALA A 30 9.96 -21.00 8.61
N LEU A 31 10.51 -22.00 9.30
CA LEU A 31 9.75 -22.83 10.24
C LEU A 31 9.18 -22.00 11.40
N ARG A 32 9.97 -21.08 11.97
CA ARG A 32 9.51 -20.18 13.05
C ARG A 32 8.37 -19.28 12.56
N ILE A 33 8.53 -18.65 11.39
CA ILE A 33 7.55 -17.73 10.80
C ILE A 33 6.25 -18.46 10.50
N ILE A 34 6.29 -19.61 9.82
CA ILE A 34 5.09 -20.42 9.53
C ILE A 34 4.37 -20.82 10.82
N SER A 35 5.12 -21.25 11.84
CA SER A 35 4.55 -21.65 13.14
C SER A 35 3.79 -20.51 13.81
N LYS A 36 4.33 -19.29 13.78
CA LYS A 36 3.69 -18.11 14.36
C LYS A 36 2.54 -17.59 13.50
N ALA A 37 2.80 -17.33 12.22
CA ALA A 37 1.88 -16.63 11.34
C ALA A 37 0.64 -17.47 11.03
N PHE A 38 0.82 -18.76 10.71
CA PHE A 38 -0.28 -19.59 10.21
C PHE A 38 -0.89 -20.47 11.31
N TYR A 39 -0.08 -20.91 12.27
CA TYR A 39 -0.49 -21.87 13.30
C TYR A 39 -0.58 -21.32 14.72
N HIS A 40 -0.27 -20.03 14.92
CA HIS A 40 -0.37 -19.35 16.21
C HIS A 40 0.39 -20.07 17.34
N CYS A 41 1.57 -20.58 17.01
CA CYS A 41 2.50 -21.23 17.93
C CYS A 41 3.72 -20.34 18.14
N ALA A 42 4.25 -20.27 19.36
CA ALA A 42 5.36 -19.36 19.67
C ALA A 42 6.68 -19.77 18.98
N SER A 43 6.86 -21.07 18.76
CA SER A 43 8.00 -21.66 18.06
C SER A 43 7.60 -22.92 17.28
N TYR A 44 8.54 -23.47 16.51
CA TYR A 44 8.33 -24.73 15.82
C TYR A 44 8.26 -25.93 16.78
N GLU A 45 8.96 -25.87 17.91
CA GLU A 45 8.89 -26.88 18.97
C GLU A 45 7.51 -26.91 19.62
N ASP A 46 6.93 -25.73 19.92
CA ASP A 46 5.55 -25.59 20.42
C ASP A 46 4.55 -26.19 19.42
N LEU A 47 4.71 -25.86 18.13
CA LEU A 47 3.90 -26.45 17.06
C LEU A 47 3.99 -27.98 17.03
N ARG A 48 5.21 -28.54 17.12
CA ARG A 48 5.43 -30.00 17.13
C ARG A 48 4.81 -30.67 18.35
N GLN A 49 4.81 -30.01 19.50
CA GLN A 49 4.18 -30.54 20.72
C GLN A 49 2.65 -30.54 20.57
N ARG A 50 2.05 -29.41 20.17
CA ARG A 50 0.58 -29.29 20.00
C ARG A 50 0.00 -30.27 18.99
N ILE A 51 0.72 -30.55 17.90
CA ILE A 51 0.29 -31.53 16.90
C ILE A 51 0.40 -32.97 17.43
N LYS A 52 1.34 -33.25 18.34
CA LYS A 52 1.44 -34.59 18.97
C LYS A 52 0.38 -34.81 20.03
N ASP A 53 0.01 -33.76 20.76
CA ASP A 53 -0.82 -33.89 21.94
C ASP A 53 -2.31 -34.13 21.64
N ASN A 54 -2.77 -34.01 20.38
CA ASN A 54 -4.13 -34.29 19.86
C ASN A 54 -5.33 -33.70 20.64
N LYS A 55 -5.10 -33.04 21.78
CA LYS A 55 -6.09 -32.44 22.67
C LYS A 55 -6.35 -30.98 22.30
N THR A 56 -5.43 -30.34 21.59
CA THR A 56 -5.57 -28.98 21.07
C THR A 56 -6.01 -29.02 19.61
N ASN A 57 -7.30 -29.29 19.37
CA ASN A 57 -7.93 -29.10 18.06
C ASN A 57 -8.01 -27.61 17.75
N SER A 58 -6.88 -27.00 17.44
CA SER A 58 -6.86 -25.64 16.92
C SER A 58 -7.33 -25.69 15.48
N ARG A 59 -8.34 -24.88 15.15
CA ARG A 59 -8.82 -24.65 13.77
C ARG A 59 -7.69 -24.30 12.78
N TRP A 60 -6.57 -23.79 13.29
CA TRP A 60 -5.37 -23.49 12.50
C TRP A 60 -4.64 -24.74 12.00
N PHE A 61 -4.77 -25.90 12.65
CA PHE A 61 -4.12 -27.13 12.17
C PHE A 61 -4.95 -27.84 11.08
N GLU A 62 -6.25 -27.56 11.00
CA GLU A 62 -7.13 -28.13 9.95
C GLU A 62 -6.74 -27.66 8.55
N ILE A 63 -6.23 -26.44 8.44
CA ILE A 63 -5.74 -25.88 7.17
C ILE A 63 -4.35 -26.41 6.76
N ALA A 64 -3.63 -27.10 7.66
CA ALA A 64 -2.31 -27.63 7.34
C ALA A 64 -2.35 -28.66 6.20
N SER A 65 -3.44 -29.40 6.09
CA SER A 65 -3.63 -30.47 5.10
C SER A 65 -4.46 -30.02 3.89
N ILE A 66 -4.61 -28.72 3.66
CA ILE A 66 -5.38 -28.22 2.52
C ILE A 66 -4.65 -28.49 1.19
N SER A 67 -5.43 -28.77 0.15
CA SER A 67 -4.98 -29.00 -1.21
C SER A 67 -6.05 -28.53 -2.19
N ASN A 68 -5.71 -28.40 -3.47
CA ASN A 68 -6.68 -28.07 -4.53
C ASN A 68 -7.82 -29.11 -4.66
N GLN A 69 -7.63 -30.33 -4.14
CA GLN A 69 -8.64 -31.39 -4.13
C GLN A 69 -9.47 -31.40 -2.82
N SER A 70 -9.22 -30.47 -1.90
CA SER A 70 -10.00 -30.34 -0.68
C SER A 70 -11.45 -29.94 -0.96
N SER A 71 -12.36 -30.23 -0.03
CA SER A 71 -13.77 -29.89 -0.21
C SER A 71 -13.98 -28.37 -0.36
N PRO A 72 -15.04 -27.93 -1.05
CA PRO A 72 -15.35 -26.51 -1.24
C PRO A 72 -15.43 -25.73 0.08
N GLU A 73 -15.94 -26.35 1.16
CA GLU A 73 -16.05 -25.72 2.47
C GLU A 73 -14.67 -25.44 3.09
N LYS A 74 -13.71 -26.37 2.92
CA LYS A 74 -12.32 -26.17 3.40
C LYS A 74 -11.60 -25.10 2.60
N LEU A 75 -11.78 -25.07 1.29
CA LEU A 75 -11.23 -24.01 0.43
C LEU A 75 -11.82 -22.64 0.76
N ALA A 76 -13.13 -22.57 1.04
CA ALA A 76 -13.79 -21.34 1.50
C ALA A 76 -13.30 -20.91 2.88
N LEU A 77 -13.06 -21.85 3.79
CA LEU A 77 -12.49 -21.56 5.11
C LEU A 77 -11.07 -20.99 5.00
N PHE A 78 -10.24 -21.57 4.13
CA PHE A 78 -8.91 -21.02 3.86
C PHE A 78 -8.96 -19.61 3.29
N LYS A 79 -9.80 -19.37 2.27
CA LYS A 79 -10.03 -18.03 1.70
C LYS A 79 -10.35 -16.98 2.78
N LYS A 80 -11.18 -17.35 3.78
CA LYS A 80 -11.51 -16.49 4.92
C LYS A 80 -10.31 -16.17 5.83
N TYR A 81 -9.34 -17.08 5.93
CA TYR A 81 -8.16 -16.88 6.77
C TYR A 81 -6.97 -16.23 6.05
N VAL A 82 -6.94 -16.19 4.72
CA VAL A 82 -5.84 -15.57 3.95
C VAL A 82 -5.54 -14.13 4.42
N PRO A 83 -6.51 -13.23 4.62
CA PRO A 83 -6.20 -11.87 5.12
C PRO A 83 -5.54 -11.87 6.51
N ILE A 84 -5.93 -12.82 7.38
CA ILE A 84 -5.36 -12.96 8.73
C ILE A 84 -3.92 -13.48 8.64
N PHE A 85 -3.65 -14.44 7.77
CA PHE A 85 -2.31 -14.93 7.49
C PHE A 85 -1.44 -13.84 6.89
N GLY A 86 -2.00 -13.00 6.01
CA GLY A 86 -1.34 -11.83 5.46
C GLY A 86 -0.88 -10.89 6.56
N SER A 87 -1.81 -10.42 7.40
CA SER A 87 -1.48 -9.52 8.52
C SER A 87 -0.43 -10.10 9.48
N ARG A 88 -0.51 -11.39 9.80
CA ARG A 88 0.49 -12.01 10.70
C ARG A 88 1.84 -12.25 10.03
N LEU A 89 1.85 -12.50 8.72
CA LEU A 89 3.09 -12.67 7.97
C LEU A 89 3.79 -11.31 7.81
N SER A 90 3.05 -10.23 7.53
CA SER A 90 3.57 -8.87 7.46
C SER A 90 4.05 -8.32 8.80
N GLU A 91 3.74 -8.97 9.92
CA GLU A 91 4.32 -8.70 11.23
C GLU A 91 5.68 -9.38 11.45
N GLU A 92 6.01 -10.44 10.69
CA GLU A 92 7.21 -11.23 10.95
C GLU A 92 8.34 -10.97 9.93
N ILE A 93 7.99 -10.60 8.69
CA ILE A 93 8.93 -10.45 7.59
C ILE A 93 8.62 -9.22 6.73
N LEU A 94 9.69 -8.55 6.30
CA LEU A 94 9.68 -7.50 5.30
C LEU A 94 9.36 -8.12 3.94
N CYS A 95 8.21 -7.74 3.38
CA CYS A 95 7.83 -8.09 2.04
C CYS A 95 7.87 -6.83 1.16
N ASN A 96 8.52 -6.91 0.00
CA ASN A 96 8.42 -5.87 -1.03
C ASN A 96 7.16 -6.11 -1.87
N THR A 97 6.02 -6.14 -1.21
CA THR A 97 4.74 -6.39 -1.85
C THR A 97 3.63 -5.78 -1.04
N ASN A 98 2.50 -5.50 -1.67
CA ASN A 98 1.30 -5.04 -1.00
C ASN A 98 0.45 -6.23 -0.51
N ARG A 99 -0.71 -5.94 0.07
CA ARG A 99 -1.60 -6.99 0.59
C ARG A 99 -2.06 -8.00 -0.47
N LEU A 100 -2.24 -7.58 -1.72
CA LEU A 100 -2.58 -8.47 -2.83
C LEU A 100 -1.46 -9.47 -3.08
N GLY A 101 -0.23 -8.99 -3.25
CA GLY A 101 0.90 -9.87 -3.51
C GLY A 101 1.22 -10.77 -2.31
N LEU A 102 0.96 -10.31 -1.08
CA LEU A 102 1.07 -11.14 0.12
C LEU A 102 0.02 -12.26 0.15
N ASN A 103 -1.22 -11.97 -0.24
CA ASN A 103 -2.26 -12.98 -0.40
C ASN A 103 -1.83 -14.02 -1.44
N ARG A 104 -1.36 -13.59 -2.63
CA ARG A 104 -0.84 -14.51 -3.67
C ARG A 104 0.32 -15.36 -3.13
N LEU A 105 1.23 -14.78 -2.35
CA LEU A 105 2.33 -15.49 -1.71
C LEU A 105 1.81 -16.60 -0.77
N ILE A 106 0.76 -16.33 0.00
CA ILE A 106 0.14 -17.32 0.88
C ILE A 106 -0.42 -18.51 0.06
N TYR A 107 -1.13 -18.26 -1.04
CA TYR A 107 -1.56 -19.35 -1.93
C TYR A 107 -0.38 -20.19 -2.43
N LYS A 108 0.72 -19.55 -2.85
CA LYS A 108 1.95 -20.23 -3.26
C LYS A 108 2.55 -21.08 -2.13
N ILE A 109 2.62 -20.56 -0.90
CA ILE A 109 3.16 -21.29 0.27
C ILE A 109 2.35 -22.55 0.56
N PHE A 110 1.02 -22.47 0.46
CA PHE A 110 0.12 -23.61 0.62
C PHE A 110 0.01 -24.50 -0.63
N ASN A 111 0.72 -24.18 -1.72
CA ASN A 111 0.67 -24.90 -2.99
C ASN A 111 -0.76 -25.02 -3.55
N LEU A 112 -1.52 -23.92 -3.47
CA LEU A 112 -2.89 -23.82 -3.98
C LEU A 112 -2.92 -22.97 -5.26
N THR A 113 -3.94 -23.20 -6.09
CA THR A 113 -4.19 -22.36 -7.26
C THR A 113 -4.51 -20.93 -6.80
N ILE A 114 -3.78 -19.97 -7.35
CA ILE A 114 -4.03 -18.54 -7.09
C ILE A 114 -5.37 -18.20 -7.77
N PRO A 115 -6.34 -17.62 -7.05
CA PRO A 115 -7.58 -17.19 -7.67
C PRO A 115 -7.29 -16.14 -8.75
N GLU A 116 -8.09 -16.13 -9.82
CA GLU A 116 -8.08 -15.03 -10.79
C GLU A 116 -8.24 -13.69 -10.07
N ASP A 117 -7.58 -12.66 -10.61
CA ASP A 117 -7.37 -11.36 -9.98
C ASP A 117 -8.67 -10.60 -9.74
N THR A 118 -9.38 -11.01 -8.70
CA THR A 118 -10.59 -10.36 -8.21
C THR A 118 -10.25 -9.65 -6.91
N LEU A 119 -10.44 -8.34 -6.93
CA LEU A 119 -10.27 -7.47 -5.76
C LEU A 119 -11.16 -7.89 -4.56
N GLU A 120 -12.18 -8.70 -4.81
CA GLU A 120 -13.05 -9.35 -3.81
C GLU A 120 -12.31 -10.16 -2.73
N HIS A 121 -11.09 -10.65 -3.02
CA HIS A 121 -10.30 -11.41 -2.05
C HIS A 121 -9.51 -10.53 -1.07
N ILE A 122 -9.46 -9.23 -1.35
CA ILE A 122 -8.71 -8.25 -0.57
C ILE A 122 -9.68 -7.31 0.13
N PHE A 123 -10.61 -6.75 -0.65
CA PHE A 123 -11.57 -5.79 -0.20
C PHE A 123 -12.91 -6.47 0.09
N PRO A 124 -13.64 -5.98 1.09
CA PRO A 124 -15.01 -6.43 1.34
C PRO A 124 -15.89 -6.19 0.11
N SER A 125 -16.53 -7.26 -0.36
CA SER A 125 -17.40 -7.24 -1.54
C SER A 125 -18.87 -7.23 -1.12
N PHE A 126 -19.65 -6.30 -1.69
CA PHE A 126 -21.06 -6.08 -1.41
C PHE A 126 -21.87 -6.28 -2.67
N LYS A 127 -22.93 -7.09 -2.56
CA LYS A 127 -23.93 -7.22 -3.63
C LYS A 127 -25.02 -6.18 -3.45
N THR A 128 -25.31 -5.47 -4.53
CA THR A 128 -26.38 -4.48 -4.58
C THR A 128 -27.71 -5.12 -5.01
N THR A 129 -28.79 -4.34 -5.06
CA THR A 129 -30.11 -4.81 -5.54
C THR A 129 -30.23 -4.88 -7.06
N GLY A 130 -29.19 -4.46 -7.79
CA GLY A 130 -29.21 -4.27 -9.24
C GLY A 130 -29.38 -2.78 -9.61
N TRP A 131 -28.68 -2.35 -10.64
CA TRP A 131 -28.71 -0.97 -11.14
C TRP A 131 -29.91 -0.76 -12.05
N GLU A 132 -30.70 0.27 -11.77
CA GLU A 132 -31.86 0.66 -12.56
C GLU A 132 -31.73 2.11 -13.04
N ALA A 133 -32.27 2.42 -14.22
CA ALA A 133 -32.37 3.78 -14.68
C ALA A 133 -33.17 4.64 -13.69
N LEU A 134 -32.72 5.86 -13.41
CA LEU A 134 -33.53 6.82 -12.68
C LEU A 134 -34.78 7.16 -13.50
N VAL A 135 -35.96 6.81 -12.98
CA VAL A 135 -37.24 7.11 -13.64
C VAL A 135 -37.57 8.59 -13.40
N ASP A 136 -37.15 9.44 -14.33
CA ASP A 136 -37.40 10.87 -14.33
C ASP A 136 -37.52 11.38 -15.76
N SER A 137 -38.58 12.14 -16.07
CA SER A 137 -38.82 12.67 -17.41
C SER A 137 -37.79 13.71 -17.86
N GLU A 138 -37.08 14.35 -16.93
CA GLU A 138 -36.08 15.39 -17.22
C GLU A 138 -34.64 14.83 -17.36
N ILE A 139 -34.44 13.53 -17.12
CA ILE A 139 -33.12 12.90 -17.11
C ILE A 139 -33.09 11.76 -18.13
N ALA A 140 -32.04 11.69 -18.94
CA ALA A 140 -31.90 10.59 -19.88
C ALA A 140 -31.77 9.22 -19.16
N PRO A 141 -32.41 8.14 -19.65
CA PRO A 141 -32.48 6.85 -18.96
C PRO A 141 -31.14 6.16 -18.65
N SER A 142 -30.04 6.51 -19.34
CA SER A 142 -28.71 5.95 -19.10
C SER A 142 -27.72 6.92 -18.44
N SER A 143 -28.15 8.15 -18.14
CA SER A 143 -27.26 9.15 -17.55
C SER A 143 -27.08 8.99 -16.05
N ILE A 144 -28.12 8.48 -15.37
CA ILE A 144 -28.07 8.21 -13.95
C ILE A 144 -28.70 6.85 -13.69
N LEU A 145 -27.94 5.98 -13.03
CA LEU A 145 -28.45 4.73 -12.52
C LEU A 145 -28.55 4.81 -11.00
N VAL A 146 -29.60 4.21 -10.46
CA VAL A 146 -29.87 4.16 -9.03
C VAL A 146 -29.83 2.73 -8.53
N ASN A 147 -29.36 2.59 -7.29
CA ASN A 147 -29.32 1.31 -6.61
C ASN A 147 -29.49 1.53 -5.10
N SER A 148 -29.65 0.45 -4.33
CA SER A 148 -29.73 0.53 -2.88
C SER A 148 -28.94 -0.59 -2.22
N LEU A 149 -28.35 -0.28 -1.07
CA LEU A 149 -27.67 -1.24 -0.22
C LEU A 149 -28.06 -1.01 1.24
N GLN A 150 -27.95 -2.05 2.06
CA GLN A 150 -28.15 -1.94 3.50
C GLN A 150 -26.84 -2.25 4.25
N LEU A 151 -26.41 -1.32 5.08
CA LEU A 151 -25.22 -1.46 5.94
C LEU A 151 -25.60 -1.05 7.37
N ASN A 152 -25.35 -1.91 8.35
CA ASN A 152 -25.72 -1.69 9.76
C ASN A 152 -27.18 -1.26 9.95
N ASN A 153 -28.11 -1.93 9.28
CA ASN A 153 -29.55 -1.62 9.30
C ASN A 153 -29.95 -0.25 8.73
N ILE A 154 -29.02 0.52 8.15
CA ILE A 154 -29.28 1.77 7.44
C ILE A 154 -29.34 1.48 5.95
N THR A 155 -30.37 2.00 5.28
CA THR A 155 -30.48 1.95 3.82
C THR A 155 -29.71 3.11 3.22
N TYR A 156 -28.89 2.83 2.21
CA TYR A 156 -28.19 3.84 1.43
C TYR A 156 -28.69 3.80 -0.01
N ARG A 157 -28.91 4.98 -0.59
CA ARG A 157 -29.13 5.15 -2.02
C ARG A 157 -27.77 5.30 -2.67
N LEU A 158 -27.50 4.51 -3.71
CA LEU A 158 -26.36 4.72 -4.59
C LEU A 158 -26.82 5.39 -5.88
N LEU A 159 -26.03 6.35 -6.36
CA LEU A 159 -26.17 7.03 -7.65
C LEU A 159 -24.92 6.76 -8.48
N ALA A 160 -25.08 6.15 -9.64
CA ALA A 160 -24.04 6.06 -10.65
C ALA A 160 -24.31 7.14 -11.69
N ILE A 161 -23.49 8.20 -11.67
CA ILE A 161 -23.60 9.33 -12.60
C ILE A 161 -22.66 9.05 -13.76
N ARG A 162 -23.20 9.07 -14.98
CA ARG A 162 -22.42 8.80 -16.19
C ARG A 162 -21.48 9.96 -16.49
N THR A 163 -20.21 9.65 -16.67
CA THR A 163 -19.14 10.64 -16.90
C THR A 163 -18.36 10.34 -18.17
N PHE A 164 -17.75 11.37 -18.76
CA PHE A 164 -16.84 11.19 -19.89
C PHE A 164 -15.46 10.81 -19.35
N MET A 165 -15.09 9.54 -19.47
CA MET A 165 -13.77 8.99 -19.07
C MET A 165 -13.35 7.89 -20.06
N PRO A 166 -13.05 8.23 -21.32
CA PRO A 166 -12.72 7.26 -22.36
C PRO A 166 -11.49 6.41 -22.05
N GLY A 167 -10.52 6.90 -21.27
CA GLY A 167 -9.35 6.12 -20.82
C GLY A 167 -9.71 4.91 -19.96
N SER A 168 -10.96 4.78 -19.50
CA SER A 168 -11.43 3.58 -18.79
C SER A 168 -12.28 2.64 -19.65
N TRP A 169 -12.34 2.85 -20.96
CA TRP A 169 -13.06 1.97 -21.89
C TRP A 169 -12.16 0.84 -22.39
N HIS A 170 -12.78 -0.21 -22.94
CA HIS A 170 -12.02 -1.27 -23.57
C HIS A 170 -11.66 -0.93 -25.03
N PHE A 171 -10.36 -0.92 -25.32
CA PHE A 171 -9.80 -0.79 -26.68
C PHE A 171 -8.97 -2.02 -27.05
N ASP A 172 -8.97 -2.36 -28.34
CA ASP A 172 -8.28 -3.54 -28.87
C ASP A 172 -6.74 -3.42 -28.84
N THR A 173 -6.20 -2.19 -28.81
CA THR A 173 -4.75 -1.93 -28.85
C THR A 173 -4.30 -1.01 -27.72
N PRO A 174 -3.07 -1.21 -27.16
CA PRO A 174 -2.50 -0.31 -26.16
C PRO A 174 -2.31 1.13 -26.63
N GLU A 175 -2.08 1.34 -27.93
CA GLU A 175 -1.91 2.67 -28.51
C GLU A 175 -3.24 3.45 -28.48
N HIS A 176 -4.36 2.81 -28.85
CA HIS A 176 -5.68 3.43 -28.74
C HIS A 176 -6.03 3.77 -27.29
N GLN A 177 -5.67 2.88 -26.36
CA GLN A 177 -5.82 3.10 -24.93
C GLN A 177 -5.05 4.34 -24.46
N THR A 178 -3.78 4.48 -24.89
CA THR A 178 -2.93 5.63 -24.54
C THR A 178 -3.52 6.95 -25.08
N ILE A 179 -4.01 6.97 -26.32
CA ILE A 179 -4.65 8.16 -26.90
C ILE A 179 -5.97 8.49 -26.19
N ALA A 180 -6.76 7.47 -25.81
CA ALA A 180 -8.00 7.68 -25.07
C ALA A 180 -7.76 8.27 -23.67
N GLU A 181 -6.67 7.90 -23.00
CA GLU A 181 -6.26 8.48 -21.71
C GLU A 181 -5.94 9.98 -21.79
N LEU A 182 -5.57 10.51 -22.97
CA LEU A 182 -5.38 11.95 -23.16
C LEU A 182 -6.70 12.73 -23.13
N LEU A 183 -7.82 12.05 -23.35
CA LEU A 183 -9.17 12.64 -23.35
C LEU A 183 -9.85 12.57 -21.98
N ASP A 184 -9.22 11.92 -21.01
CA ASP A 184 -9.72 11.81 -19.64
C ASP A 184 -9.61 13.17 -18.91
N PRO A 185 -10.57 13.50 -18.02
CA PRO A 185 -10.60 14.79 -17.33
C PRO A 185 -9.43 14.97 -16.36
N GLN A 186 -8.61 16.01 -16.53
CA GLN A 186 -7.42 16.27 -15.71
C GLN A 186 -7.72 17.09 -14.45
N THR A 187 -8.80 17.87 -14.47
CA THR A 187 -9.26 18.70 -13.35
C THR A 187 -10.67 18.32 -12.95
N ALA A 188 -11.08 18.64 -11.72
CA ALA A 188 -12.46 18.41 -11.27
C ALA A 188 -13.48 19.10 -12.21
N GLU A 189 -13.16 20.27 -12.74
CA GLU A 189 -13.99 21.05 -13.68
C GLU A 189 -14.19 20.39 -15.05
N GLU A 190 -13.27 19.53 -15.48
CA GLU A 190 -13.34 18.83 -16.77
C GLU A 190 -14.27 17.62 -16.76
N PHE A 191 -14.72 17.17 -15.58
CA PHE A 191 -15.68 16.07 -15.48
C PHE A 191 -17.05 16.48 -16.03
N ILE A 192 -17.51 15.78 -17.07
CA ILE A 192 -18.75 16.11 -17.78
C ILE A 192 -19.80 15.01 -17.57
N PHE A 193 -20.99 15.45 -17.16
CA PHE A 193 -22.21 14.66 -17.13
C PHE A 193 -22.61 14.25 -18.55
N CYS A 194 -22.70 12.94 -18.77
CA CYS A 194 -22.94 12.39 -20.11
C CYS A 194 -24.41 12.04 -20.35
N LYS A 195 -25.02 12.75 -21.30
CA LYS A 195 -26.36 12.47 -21.85
C LYS A 195 -26.36 11.74 -23.20
N PHE A 196 -25.19 11.59 -23.80
CA PHE A 196 -25.04 11.04 -25.15
C PHE A 196 -25.48 9.58 -25.22
N SER A 197 -26.00 9.15 -26.37
CA SER A 197 -26.05 7.72 -26.66
C SER A 197 -24.62 7.17 -26.73
N ASN A 198 -24.41 5.92 -26.29
CA ASN A 198 -23.10 5.28 -26.33
C ASN A 198 -22.51 5.34 -27.74
N ASP A 199 -23.34 5.13 -28.76
CA ASP A 199 -22.91 5.08 -30.16
C ASP A 199 -22.33 6.40 -30.68
N LEU A 200 -22.91 7.55 -30.30
CA LEU A 200 -22.44 8.85 -30.77
C LEU A 200 -21.10 9.20 -30.13
N LEU A 201 -21.00 9.03 -28.82
CA LEU A 201 -19.80 9.31 -28.06
C LEU A 201 -18.65 8.40 -28.49
N LYS A 202 -18.95 7.10 -28.66
CA LYS A 202 -18.04 6.11 -29.20
C LYS A 202 -17.51 6.55 -30.56
N LYS A 203 -18.40 6.86 -31.50
CA LYS A 203 -18.00 7.28 -32.84
C LYS A 203 -17.02 8.46 -32.80
N SER A 204 -17.30 9.50 -32.01
CA SER A 204 -16.42 10.66 -31.89
C SER A 204 -15.03 10.31 -31.33
N VAL A 205 -14.97 9.48 -30.28
CA VAL A 205 -13.68 9.05 -29.70
C VAL A 205 -12.88 8.19 -30.68
N PHE A 206 -13.52 7.25 -31.37
CA PHE A 206 -12.84 6.41 -32.36
C PHE A 206 -12.38 7.21 -33.59
N GLU A 207 -13.15 8.21 -34.03
CA GLU A 207 -12.74 9.13 -35.10
C GLU A 207 -11.51 9.95 -34.69
N TYR A 208 -11.46 10.42 -33.44
CA TYR A 208 -10.31 11.13 -32.90
C TYR A 208 -9.06 10.26 -32.82
N ILE A 209 -9.17 9.06 -32.23
CA ILE A 209 -8.06 8.11 -32.12
C ILE A 209 -7.50 7.77 -33.52
N SER A 210 -8.38 7.54 -34.49
CA SER A 210 -7.97 7.25 -35.87
C SER A 210 -7.23 8.43 -36.50
N LEU A 211 -7.66 9.67 -36.24
CA LEU A 211 -7.00 10.88 -36.73
C LEU A 211 -5.59 11.04 -36.14
N VAL A 212 -5.46 10.89 -34.82
CA VAL A 212 -4.15 10.98 -34.12
C VAL A 212 -3.18 9.91 -34.63
N GLY A 213 -3.63 8.65 -34.75
CA GLY A 213 -2.80 7.57 -35.26
C GLY A 213 -2.26 7.83 -36.68
N THR A 214 -3.05 8.47 -37.55
CA THR A 214 -2.57 8.87 -38.90
C THR A 214 -1.58 10.03 -38.90
N LEU A 215 -1.56 10.86 -37.85
CA LEU A 215 -0.65 12.00 -37.73
C LEU A 215 0.70 11.57 -37.15
N GLU A 216 0.71 10.67 -36.16
CA GLU A 216 1.94 10.12 -35.55
C GLU A 216 2.80 9.33 -36.56
N GLU A 217 2.20 8.68 -37.56
CA GLU A 217 2.96 7.99 -38.62
C GLU A 217 3.68 8.94 -39.60
N ASN A 218 3.32 10.23 -39.62
CA ASN A 218 3.71 11.16 -40.68
C ASN A 218 4.57 12.36 -40.25
N ASP A 219 4.66 12.72 -38.96
CA ASP A 219 5.59 13.77 -38.46
C ASP A 219 5.74 13.73 -36.92
N GLU A 220 6.97 13.89 -36.40
CA GLU A 220 7.27 13.83 -34.95
C GLU A 220 6.96 15.15 -34.18
N ASP A 221 6.60 16.24 -34.88
CA ASP A 221 6.48 17.61 -34.32
C ASP A 221 5.05 18.22 -34.47
N PHE A 222 3.99 17.41 -34.55
CA PHE A 222 2.63 17.92 -34.80
C PHE A 222 1.83 18.19 -33.51
N ASP A 223 1.17 19.35 -33.46
CA ASP A 223 0.17 19.67 -32.42
C ASP A 223 -1.03 18.72 -32.54
N LEU A 224 -1.40 18.04 -31.45
CA LEU A 224 -2.56 17.15 -31.42
C LEU A 224 -3.83 17.94 -31.77
N PRO A 225 -4.73 17.39 -32.60
CA PRO A 225 -6.00 18.05 -32.90
C PRO A 225 -6.84 18.21 -31.63
N ASP A 226 -7.62 19.30 -31.55
CA ASP A 226 -8.56 19.51 -30.45
C ASP A 226 -9.70 18.49 -30.52
N PHE A 227 -9.91 17.73 -29.43
CA PHE A 227 -11.09 16.88 -29.30
C PHE A 227 -12.30 17.71 -28.92
N SER A 228 -13.39 17.56 -29.67
CA SER A 228 -14.66 18.24 -29.39
C SER A 228 -15.75 17.22 -29.06
N LEU A 229 -16.31 17.35 -27.86
CA LEU A 229 -17.46 16.56 -27.46
C LEU A 229 -18.71 17.00 -28.25
N PRO A 230 -19.63 16.07 -28.58
CA PRO A 230 -20.90 16.45 -29.18
C PRO A 230 -21.63 17.42 -28.24
N PHE A 231 -22.27 18.47 -28.76
CA PHE A 231 -23.03 19.39 -27.91
C PHE A 231 -24.45 18.87 -27.67
N VAL A 232 -24.82 18.65 -26.40
CA VAL A 232 -26.20 18.40 -25.99
C VAL A 232 -26.52 19.26 -24.77
N ALA A 233 -27.58 20.07 -24.87
CA ALA A 233 -28.00 20.92 -23.76
C ALA A 233 -28.56 20.07 -22.60
N LEU A 234 -28.00 20.28 -21.41
CA LEU A 234 -28.50 19.69 -20.16
C LEU A 234 -29.81 20.36 -19.73
N THR A 235 -30.75 19.56 -19.24
CA THR A 235 -31.94 20.07 -18.53
C THR A 235 -31.54 20.73 -17.22
N ASN A 236 -32.47 21.46 -16.57
CA ASN A 236 -32.18 22.07 -15.28
C ASN A 236 -31.80 21.03 -14.22
N LYS A 237 -32.47 19.88 -14.23
CA LYS A 237 -32.17 18.78 -13.32
C LYS A 237 -30.81 18.13 -13.61
N GLU A 238 -30.47 17.92 -14.89
CA GLU A 238 -29.14 17.43 -15.28
C GLU A 238 -28.02 18.42 -14.91
N LYS A 239 -28.24 19.73 -15.04
CA LYS A 239 -27.30 20.75 -14.56
C LYS A 239 -27.12 20.70 -13.04
N GLN A 240 -28.17 20.41 -12.28
CA GLN A 240 -28.04 20.22 -10.84
C GLN A 240 -27.14 19.01 -10.52
N TYR A 241 -27.30 17.89 -11.23
CA TYR A 241 -26.42 16.73 -11.06
C TYR A 241 -24.98 16.98 -11.54
N GLN A 242 -24.78 17.73 -12.61
CA GLN A 242 -23.46 18.19 -13.05
C GLN A 242 -22.79 19.00 -11.94
N ASN A 243 -23.48 20.00 -11.38
CA ASN A 243 -22.92 20.83 -10.32
C ASN A 243 -22.62 19.99 -9.06
N LEU A 244 -23.52 19.09 -8.69
CA LEU A 244 -23.34 18.15 -7.59
C LEU A 244 -22.09 17.27 -7.79
N LEU A 245 -21.91 16.72 -9.00
CA LEU A 245 -20.75 15.92 -9.37
C LEU A 245 -19.45 16.72 -9.21
N LEU A 246 -19.42 17.97 -9.72
CA LEU A 246 -18.26 18.84 -9.62
C LEU A 246 -17.93 19.19 -8.16
N GLU A 247 -18.94 19.52 -7.35
CA GLU A 247 -18.77 19.80 -5.92
C GLU A 247 -18.22 18.57 -5.18
N LEU A 248 -18.77 17.39 -5.45
CA LEU A 248 -18.27 16.13 -4.91
C LEU A 248 -16.81 15.87 -5.28
N LEU A 249 -16.44 16.04 -6.55
CA LEU A 249 -15.08 15.78 -7.01
C LEU A 249 -14.05 16.74 -6.40
N LYS A 250 -14.41 18.02 -6.25
CA LYS A 250 -13.58 19.02 -5.54
C LYS A 250 -13.30 18.61 -4.10
N ILE A 251 -14.29 17.99 -3.45
CA ILE A 251 -14.17 17.50 -2.08
C ILE A 251 -13.26 16.27 -2.02
N THR A 252 -13.31 15.37 -3.01
CA THR A 252 -12.52 14.11 -3.02
C THR A 252 -11.02 14.29 -3.32
N GLY A 253 -10.60 15.49 -3.72
CA GLY A 253 -9.23 15.82 -4.10
C GLY A 253 -9.14 16.24 -5.57
N ASP A 254 -8.28 17.21 -5.87
CA ASP A 254 -8.07 17.69 -7.23
C ASP A 254 -7.05 16.78 -7.97
N PRO A 255 -7.46 16.06 -9.04
CA PRO A 255 -6.56 15.22 -9.81
C PRO A 255 -5.40 15.99 -10.45
N SER A 256 -5.56 17.31 -10.66
CA SER A 256 -4.56 18.17 -11.30
C SER A 256 -3.23 18.23 -10.55
N HIS A 257 -3.27 18.01 -9.23
CA HIS A 257 -2.10 18.08 -8.36
C HIS A 257 -1.48 16.71 -8.07
N ASN A 258 -2.29 15.64 -8.11
CA ASN A 258 -1.82 14.28 -7.93
C ASN A 258 -2.81 13.29 -8.55
N LEU A 259 -2.33 12.53 -9.54
CA LEU A 259 -3.08 11.46 -10.21
C LEU A 259 -3.61 10.40 -9.23
N ASP A 260 -3.04 10.30 -8.03
CA ASP A 260 -3.55 9.40 -6.99
C ASP A 260 -4.97 9.77 -6.53
N PHE A 261 -5.41 11.01 -6.71
CA PHE A 261 -6.78 11.45 -6.43
C PHE A 261 -7.77 11.17 -7.58
N TYR A 262 -7.29 10.63 -8.69
CA TYR A 262 -8.17 10.30 -9.83
C TYR A 262 -9.19 9.22 -9.43
N PRO A 263 -10.50 9.46 -9.65
CA PRO A 263 -11.55 8.53 -9.24
C PRO A 263 -11.58 7.30 -10.14
N THR A 264 -11.80 6.12 -9.56
CA THR A 264 -11.95 4.87 -10.31
C THR A 264 -13.40 4.70 -10.78
N PRO A 265 -13.66 4.58 -12.09
CA PRO A 265 -15.02 4.46 -12.58
C PRO A 265 -15.57 3.04 -12.45
N MET A 266 -16.89 2.96 -12.40
CA MET A 266 -17.65 1.74 -12.68
C MET A 266 -17.78 1.57 -14.20
N SER A 267 -17.34 0.42 -14.71
CA SER A 267 -17.68 -0.03 -16.05
C SER A 267 -18.81 -1.06 -15.96
N LEU A 268 -19.91 -0.80 -16.66
CA LEU A 268 -20.96 -1.80 -16.85
C LEU A 268 -20.63 -2.66 -18.08
N LYS A 269 -21.28 -3.82 -18.21
CA LYS A 269 -20.99 -4.82 -19.25
C LYS A 269 -21.14 -4.32 -20.70
N ASP A 270 -21.63 -3.11 -20.90
CA ASP A 270 -21.63 -2.41 -22.19
C ASP A 270 -20.24 -1.85 -22.58
N GLU A 271 -19.18 -2.12 -21.80
CA GLU A 271 -17.73 -1.90 -22.04
C GLU A 271 -17.29 -0.45 -22.36
N GLN A 272 -18.24 0.47 -22.57
CA GLN A 272 -18.02 1.81 -23.13
C GLN A 272 -18.94 2.86 -22.47
N SER A 273 -19.39 2.58 -21.25
CA SER A 273 -20.05 3.54 -20.37
C SER A 273 -19.35 3.55 -19.02
N THR A 274 -18.86 4.71 -18.63
CA THR A 274 -18.21 4.93 -17.35
C THR A 274 -19.13 5.72 -16.42
N TYR A 275 -19.19 5.28 -15.17
CA TYR A 275 -19.98 5.93 -14.15
C TYR A 275 -19.17 6.16 -12.89
N LEU A 276 -19.37 7.30 -12.25
CA LEU A 276 -18.89 7.57 -10.91
C LEU A 276 -20.00 7.26 -9.91
N VAL A 277 -19.67 6.41 -8.93
CA VAL A 277 -20.64 5.93 -7.94
C VAL A 277 -20.51 6.71 -6.64
N PHE A 278 -21.61 7.36 -6.27
CA PHE A 278 -21.79 8.06 -5.00
C PHE A 278 -22.91 7.43 -4.21
N GLY A 279 -22.97 7.67 -2.90
CA GLY A 279 -24.06 7.15 -2.09
C GLY A 279 -24.24 7.83 -0.76
N TYR A 280 -25.49 7.82 -0.29
CA TYR A 280 -25.90 8.53 0.91
C TYR A 280 -27.03 7.81 1.65
N PRO A 281 -27.14 8.02 2.97
CA PRO A 281 -28.18 7.39 3.78
C PRO A 281 -29.56 7.98 3.47
N ILE A 282 -30.58 7.12 3.45
CA ILE A 282 -31.98 7.51 3.24
C ILE A 282 -32.86 7.04 4.40
N GLY A 283 -33.92 7.79 4.68
CA GLY A 283 -34.84 7.49 5.79
C GLY A 283 -35.77 6.30 5.55
N GLU A 284 -35.90 5.83 4.31
CA GLU A 284 -36.80 4.74 3.95
C GLU A 284 -36.21 3.36 4.28
N LYS A 285 -36.91 2.60 5.12
CA LYS A 285 -36.67 1.15 5.28
C LYS A 285 -37.34 0.41 4.14
N LYS A 286 -36.69 0.29 2.97
CA LYS A 286 -37.17 -0.66 1.95
C LYS A 286 -37.08 -2.08 2.52
N SER A 287 -38.22 -2.77 2.60
CA SER A 287 -38.40 -4.08 3.23
C SER A 287 -37.77 -5.27 2.47
N THR A 288 -36.93 -5.01 1.47
CA THR A 288 -36.47 -6.01 0.49
C THR A 288 -34.97 -6.20 0.39
N CYS A 289 -34.15 -5.48 1.18
CA CYS A 289 -32.70 -5.68 1.15
C CYS A 289 -32.33 -6.97 1.93
N VAL A 290 -32.08 -8.06 1.19
CA VAL A 290 -31.65 -9.38 1.74
C VAL A 290 -30.23 -9.32 2.35
N ASN A 291 -29.48 -8.24 2.09
CA ASN A 291 -28.09 -8.14 2.44
C ASN A 291 -27.86 -7.15 3.60
N SER A 292 -28.08 -7.60 4.84
CA SER A 292 -27.62 -6.84 6.01
C SER A 292 -26.14 -7.15 6.25
N TRP A 293 -25.28 -6.18 5.95
CA TRP A 293 -23.85 -6.28 6.19
C TRP A 293 -23.48 -5.60 7.51
N ARG A 294 -22.52 -6.19 8.24
CA ARG A 294 -21.88 -5.56 9.39
C ARG A 294 -20.64 -4.79 8.96
N ALA A 295 -20.49 -3.57 9.45
CA ALA A 295 -19.36 -2.71 9.12
C ALA A 295 -18.00 -3.31 9.47
N LEU A 296 -17.02 -2.85 8.71
CA LEU A 296 -15.61 -3.02 8.99
C LEU A 296 -15.25 -2.30 10.29
N PRO A 297 -14.31 -2.84 11.09
CA PRO A 297 -13.83 -2.16 12.27
C PRO A 297 -13.09 -0.88 11.86
N ASP A 298 -13.47 0.24 12.46
CA ASP A 298 -12.78 1.51 12.22
C ASP A 298 -11.28 1.41 12.54
N LYS A 299 -10.45 1.93 11.64
CA LYS A 299 -9.02 2.18 11.86
C LYS A 299 -8.82 3.42 12.73
N ASP A 300 -9.66 4.43 12.54
CA ASP A 300 -9.60 5.71 13.23
C ASP A 300 -10.95 6.06 13.89
N PRO A 301 -10.95 6.49 15.17
CA PRO A 301 -12.18 6.80 15.89
C PRO A 301 -12.92 8.01 15.32
N ASP A 302 -12.21 8.97 14.72
CA ASP A 302 -12.75 10.24 14.26
C ASP A 302 -13.18 10.18 12.80
N ASN A 303 -12.25 9.93 11.86
CA ASN A 303 -12.52 9.91 10.42
C ASN A 303 -11.84 8.72 9.76
N ASP A 304 -12.59 7.97 8.96
CA ASP A 304 -12.06 6.73 8.38
C ASP A 304 -12.63 6.48 6.98
N SER A 305 -11.79 6.00 6.06
CA SER A 305 -12.15 5.63 4.70
C SER A 305 -11.71 4.19 4.43
N HIS A 306 -12.56 3.43 3.74
CA HIS A 306 -12.26 2.06 3.35
C HIS A 306 -12.77 1.77 1.95
N THR A 307 -11.90 1.21 1.11
CA THR A 307 -12.24 0.66 -0.18
C THR A 307 -13.09 -0.59 -0.02
N ILE A 308 -14.22 -0.61 -0.70
CA ILE A 308 -15.11 -1.76 -0.83
C ILE A 308 -15.40 -2.02 -2.31
N ILE A 309 -15.81 -3.25 -2.64
CA ILE A 309 -16.15 -3.64 -4.01
C ILE A 309 -17.66 -3.84 -4.10
N LEU A 310 -18.33 -3.09 -4.97
CA LEU A 310 -19.74 -3.32 -5.32
C LEU A 310 -19.82 -4.29 -6.49
N ASP A 311 -20.75 -5.24 -6.41
CA ASP A 311 -21.09 -6.20 -7.47
C ASP A 311 -19.87 -6.85 -8.12
N LYS A 312 -18.84 -7.12 -7.29
CA LYS A 312 -17.58 -7.79 -7.66
C LYS A 312 -16.59 -7.00 -8.50
N GLN A 313 -16.95 -5.81 -8.97
CA GLN A 313 -16.16 -5.11 -9.98
C GLN A 313 -15.87 -3.66 -9.63
N THR A 314 -16.77 -2.98 -8.92
CA THR A 314 -16.69 -1.53 -8.77
C THR A 314 -16.09 -1.13 -7.43
N PRO A 315 -14.88 -0.57 -7.38
CA PRO A 315 -14.32 -0.04 -6.16
C PRO A 315 -14.99 1.30 -5.79
N VAL A 316 -15.47 1.39 -4.55
CA VAL A 316 -15.96 2.63 -3.96
C VAL A 316 -15.35 2.82 -2.58
N ALA A 317 -15.10 4.06 -2.20
CA ALA A 317 -14.64 4.39 -0.85
C ALA A 317 -15.85 4.65 0.06
N LEU A 318 -15.87 3.93 1.18
CA LEU A 318 -16.84 4.08 2.26
C LEU A 318 -16.24 5.00 3.33
N GLU A 319 -16.71 6.24 3.36
CA GLU A 319 -16.22 7.25 4.30
C GLU A 319 -17.12 7.33 5.52
N ARG A 320 -16.48 7.47 6.68
CA ARG A 320 -17.10 7.55 7.99
C ARG A 320 -16.56 8.76 8.73
N ILE A 321 -17.44 9.68 9.06
CA ILE A 321 -17.09 10.91 9.76
C ILE A 321 -17.81 10.92 11.10
N SER A 322 -17.08 11.05 12.19
CA SER A 322 -17.63 11.21 13.53
C SER A 322 -18.38 12.54 13.65
N ILE A 323 -19.56 12.50 14.26
CA ILE A 323 -20.37 13.70 14.47
C ILE A 323 -20.85 13.77 15.91
N ASP A 324 -21.16 14.98 16.36
CA ASP A 324 -21.92 15.22 17.57
C ASP A 324 -23.41 14.95 17.30
N LYS A 325 -24.09 14.16 18.13
CA LYS A 325 -25.49 13.76 17.89
C LYS A 325 -26.44 14.96 17.96
N GLU A 326 -26.14 15.93 18.81
CA GLU A 326 -27.03 17.05 19.11
C GLU A 326 -26.81 18.19 18.12
N THR A 327 -25.55 18.51 17.82
CA THR A 327 -25.22 19.63 16.93
C THR A 327 -25.04 19.21 15.47
N LEU A 328 -24.91 17.91 15.18
CA LEU A 328 -24.54 17.35 13.87
C LEU A 328 -23.23 17.92 13.31
N GLN A 329 -22.35 18.42 14.19
CA GLN A 329 -21.05 18.98 13.82
C GLN A 329 -19.95 17.95 13.98
N HIS A 330 -18.94 18.04 13.11
CA HIS A 330 -17.69 17.30 13.24
C HIS A 330 -16.70 18.06 14.13
N LYS A 331 -16.03 17.35 15.05
CA LYS A 331 -15.02 17.91 15.96
C LYS A 331 -13.60 17.41 15.67
N GLY A 332 -13.43 16.55 14.67
CA GLY A 332 -12.13 15.97 14.29
C GLY A 332 -11.43 16.80 13.21
N GLN A 333 -10.58 16.12 12.43
CA GLN A 333 -9.80 16.74 11.36
C GLN A 333 -10.67 17.09 10.14
N TYR A 334 -10.32 18.18 9.45
CA TYR A 334 -11.01 18.64 8.24
C TYR A 334 -12.49 19.01 8.44
N PRO A 335 -12.84 19.89 9.41
CA PRO A 335 -14.22 20.32 9.63
C PRO A 335 -14.82 21.05 8.42
N GLU A 336 -14.00 21.77 7.64
CA GLU A 336 -14.44 22.44 6.41
C GLU A 336 -14.92 21.43 5.36
N TYR A 337 -14.15 20.35 5.17
CA TYR A 337 -14.51 19.24 4.28
C TYR A 337 -15.84 18.60 4.72
N PHE A 338 -16.02 18.37 6.02
CA PHE A 338 -17.28 17.82 6.54
C PHE A 338 -18.46 18.74 6.27
N GLU A 339 -18.30 20.06 6.43
CA GLU A 339 -19.39 21.01 6.16
C GLU A 339 -19.80 21.00 4.68
N GLU A 340 -18.86 20.87 3.75
CA GLU A 340 -19.18 20.72 2.32
C GLU A 340 -19.90 19.40 2.03
N VAL A 341 -19.42 18.28 2.60
CA VAL A 341 -20.13 16.98 2.51
C VAL A 341 -21.56 17.10 3.05
N ARG A 342 -21.74 17.75 4.21
CA ARG A 342 -23.04 17.93 4.85
C ARG A 342 -23.99 18.77 4.00
N LYS A 343 -23.53 19.91 3.46
CA LYS A 343 -24.32 20.75 2.55
C LYS A 343 -24.77 19.96 1.34
N LEU A 344 -23.84 19.26 0.70
CA LEU A 344 -24.09 18.49 -0.50
C LEU A 344 -25.11 17.36 -0.26
N LEU A 345 -24.95 16.60 0.82
CA LEU A 345 -25.88 15.54 1.19
C LEU A 345 -27.28 16.07 1.50
N SER A 346 -27.38 17.26 2.09
CA SER A 346 -28.66 17.88 2.45
C SER A 346 -29.52 18.32 1.27
N ILE A 347 -28.94 18.46 0.07
CA ILE A 347 -29.66 18.81 -1.16
C ILE A 347 -30.52 17.63 -1.66
N GLN A 348 -30.21 16.40 -1.26
CA GLN A 348 -30.90 15.21 -1.75
C GLN A 348 -32.29 15.06 -1.11
N GLU A 349 -33.34 14.96 -1.94
CA GLU A 349 -34.76 14.98 -1.52
C GLU A 349 -35.13 13.96 -0.42
N ASN A 350 -34.38 12.85 -0.31
CA ASN A 350 -34.65 11.75 0.62
C ASN A 350 -33.51 11.49 1.62
N PHE A 351 -32.56 12.43 1.74
CA PHE A 351 -31.47 12.29 2.68
C PHE A 351 -31.98 12.23 4.12
N SER A 352 -31.41 11.31 4.90
CA SER A 352 -31.63 11.23 6.33
C SER A 352 -30.29 11.16 7.04
N TYR A 353 -30.17 11.88 8.15
CA TYR A 353 -29.09 11.68 9.12
C TYR A 353 -29.29 10.35 9.86
N ALA A 354 -29.36 9.24 9.13
CA ALA A 354 -29.41 7.92 9.72
C ALA A 354 -28.05 7.66 10.37
N ILE A 355 -28.02 7.85 11.68
CA ILE A 355 -26.83 7.69 12.50
C ILE A 355 -26.67 6.22 12.84
N ASN A 356 -25.49 5.67 12.59
CA ASN A 356 -25.15 4.35 13.06
C ASN A 356 -24.87 4.38 14.58
N ASP A 357 -25.83 3.93 15.39
CA ASP A 357 -25.77 3.93 16.87
C ASP A 357 -24.92 2.77 17.46
N ASP A 358 -24.23 1.98 16.62
CA ASP A 358 -23.44 0.82 17.08
C ASP A 358 -22.18 1.20 17.90
N LYS A 359 -21.85 2.49 18.06
CA LYS A 359 -20.69 2.99 18.84
C LYS A 359 -21.04 4.21 19.69
N LYS A 360 -20.21 4.50 20.71
CA LYS A 360 -20.34 5.68 21.62
C LYS A 360 -20.32 7.03 20.88
N THR A 361 -19.78 7.07 19.66
CA THR A 361 -19.73 8.28 18.83
C THR A 361 -20.55 8.02 17.56
N PRO A 362 -21.59 8.83 17.30
CA PRO A 362 -22.38 8.70 16.09
C PRO A 362 -21.54 9.05 14.87
N LYS A 363 -21.71 8.31 13.77
CA LYS A 363 -20.97 8.53 12.53
C LYS A 363 -21.92 8.75 11.34
N LEU A 364 -21.61 9.76 10.54
CA LEU A 364 -22.15 9.93 9.19
C LEU A 364 -21.37 9.02 8.25
N ILE A 365 -22.08 8.31 7.38
CA ILE A 365 -21.50 7.38 6.43
C ILE A 365 -21.97 7.76 5.03
N PHE A 366 -21.06 7.82 4.06
CA PHE A 366 -21.39 8.04 2.66
C PHE A 366 -20.40 7.30 1.76
N PHE A 367 -20.74 7.22 0.47
CA PHE A 367 -19.96 6.54 -0.54
C PHE A 367 -19.52 7.53 -1.59
N ARG A 368 -18.27 7.38 -2.03
CA ARG A 368 -17.72 8.10 -3.18
C ARG A 368 -16.92 7.15 -4.06
N PRO A 369 -16.58 7.53 -5.30
CA PRO A 369 -15.63 6.78 -6.11
C PRO A 369 -14.33 6.59 -5.32
N ALA A 370 -13.80 5.35 -5.31
CA ALA A 370 -12.49 5.11 -4.74
C ALA A 370 -11.43 5.76 -5.63
N THR A 371 -10.48 6.46 -5.05
CA THR A 371 -9.31 6.98 -5.75
C THR A 371 -8.21 5.93 -5.77
N GLN A 372 -7.19 6.12 -6.60
CA GLN A 372 -6.01 5.27 -6.56
C GLN A 372 -5.33 5.33 -5.18
N LEU A 373 -5.37 6.49 -4.51
CA LEU A 373 -4.84 6.66 -3.16
C LEU A 373 -5.57 5.78 -2.14
N ASP A 374 -6.90 5.70 -2.18
CA ASP A 374 -7.67 4.85 -1.26
C ASP A 374 -7.26 3.38 -1.43
N ILE A 375 -7.20 2.93 -2.69
CA ILE A 375 -6.83 1.56 -3.04
C ILE A 375 -5.40 1.27 -2.58
N LYS A 376 -4.44 2.16 -2.86
CA LYS A 376 -3.05 2.03 -2.42
C LYS A 376 -2.94 1.97 -0.90
N SER A 377 -3.61 2.89 -0.21
CA SER A 377 -3.59 2.99 1.26
C SER A 377 -4.17 1.74 1.93
N ASP A 378 -5.25 1.17 1.40
CA ASP A 378 -5.82 -0.06 1.95
C ASP A 378 -5.03 -1.34 1.58
N LEU A 379 -4.24 -1.27 0.50
CA LEU A 379 -3.32 -2.33 0.10
C LEU A 379 -1.98 -2.26 0.84
N GLU A 380 -1.64 -1.14 1.47
CA GLU A 380 -0.38 -0.95 2.17
C GLU A 380 -0.23 -1.93 3.35
N LEU A 381 0.99 -2.42 3.54
CA LEU A 381 1.35 -3.28 4.66
C LEU A 381 1.99 -2.43 5.76
N GLU A 382 1.18 -1.99 6.72
CA GLU A 382 1.70 -1.33 7.92
C GLU A 382 2.10 -2.34 9.00
N ILE A 383 3.21 -2.06 9.68
CA ILE A 383 3.59 -2.81 10.88
C ILE A 383 2.70 -2.32 12.03
N PRO A 384 1.86 -3.18 12.63
CA PRO A 384 0.89 -2.74 13.62
C PRO A 384 1.60 -2.22 14.87
N LYS A 385 1.20 -1.02 15.27
CA LYS A 385 1.69 -0.34 16.48
C LYS A 385 1.01 -0.96 17.71
N LYS A 386 1.78 -1.63 18.57
CA LYS A 386 1.27 -2.29 19.78
C LYS A 386 1.72 -1.53 21.03
N PRO A 387 0.84 -1.23 22.00
CA PRO A 387 1.23 -0.54 23.23
C PRO A 387 2.33 -1.30 23.99
N GLY A 388 3.36 -0.61 24.46
CA GLY A 388 4.47 -1.19 25.22
C GLY A 388 5.50 -1.95 24.36
N ILE A 389 5.35 -1.95 23.04
CA ILE A 389 6.23 -2.65 22.10
C ILE A 389 6.73 -1.68 21.03
N GLU A 390 8.03 -1.74 20.77
CA GLU A 390 8.68 -1.11 19.62
C GLU A 390 9.04 -2.17 18.59
N SER A 391 8.81 -1.85 17.33
CA SER A 391 9.26 -2.65 16.19
C SER A 391 10.42 -1.96 15.49
N TRP A 392 11.36 -2.76 14.98
CA TRP A 392 12.46 -2.24 14.16
C TRP A 392 12.76 -3.13 12.96
N THR A 393 13.18 -2.48 11.89
CA THR A 393 13.54 -3.12 10.62
C THR A 393 14.75 -2.43 10.00
N ILE A 394 15.57 -3.17 9.27
CA ILE A 394 16.71 -2.60 8.54
C ILE A 394 16.50 -2.89 7.06
N LYS A 395 16.34 -1.83 6.25
CA LYS A 395 16.37 -1.91 4.80
C LYS A 395 17.80 -1.74 4.33
N VAL A 396 18.27 -2.60 3.43
CA VAL A 396 19.66 -2.63 2.96
C VAL A 396 19.71 -2.88 1.45
N THR A 397 20.70 -2.31 0.78
CA THR A 397 20.95 -2.64 -0.64
C THR A 397 21.67 -3.98 -0.81
N ASN A 398 22.51 -4.37 0.15
CA ASN A 398 23.26 -5.63 0.10
C ASN A 398 23.51 -6.19 1.51
N SER A 399 22.94 -7.36 1.81
CA SER A 399 23.03 -8.00 3.14
C SER A 399 24.46 -8.45 3.49
N ASP A 400 25.21 -8.94 2.50
CA ASP A 400 26.54 -9.53 2.70
C ASP A 400 27.57 -8.44 3.01
N PHE A 401 27.47 -7.29 2.35
CA PHE A 401 28.31 -6.13 2.67
C PHE A 401 27.98 -5.57 4.04
N LEU A 402 26.70 -5.48 4.41
CA LEU A 402 26.35 -4.95 5.73
C LEU A 402 26.86 -5.82 6.87
N GLU A 403 26.86 -7.14 6.71
CA GLU A 403 27.49 -8.03 7.68
C GLU A 403 28.99 -7.80 7.82
N ARG A 404 29.72 -7.55 6.72
CA ARG A 404 31.15 -7.19 6.78
C ARG A 404 31.36 -5.90 7.56
N ILE A 405 30.49 -4.90 7.37
CA ILE A 405 30.52 -3.62 8.09
C ILE A 405 30.25 -3.84 9.58
N ILE A 406 29.20 -4.58 9.93
CA ILE A 406 28.87 -4.91 11.34
C ILE A 406 30.05 -5.60 12.01
N ASN A 407 30.71 -6.55 11.33
CA ASN A 407 31.88 -7.22 11.87
C ASN A 407 33.07 -6.28 12.07
N LYS A 408 33.30 -5.31 11.17
CA LYS A 408 34.32 -4.27 11.35
C LYS A 408 34.01 -3.35 12.52
N ILE A 409 32.75 -2.92 12.66
CA ILE A 409 32.27 -2.13 13.79
C ILE A 409 32.54 -2.84 15.11
N VAL A 410 32.14 -4.11 15.22
CA VAL A 410 32.34 -4.92 16.44
C VAL A 410 33.82 -5.10 16.78
N ARG A 411 34.69 -5.17 15.77
CA ARG A 411 36.15 -5.28 15.94
C ARG A 411 36.84 -3.92 16.16
N SER A 412 36.08 -2.82 16.16
CA SER A 412 36.61 -1.45 16.19
C SER A 412 37.62 -1.16 15.07
N ASP A 413 37.46 -1.83 13.93
CA ASP A 413 38.23 -1.62 12.70
C ASP A 413 37.59 -0.49 11.89
N LEU A 414 37.65 0.71 12.48
CA LEU A 414 37.05 1.96 12.01
C LEU A 414 38.09 3.09 12.10
N PHE A 415 37.88 4.16 11.34
CA PHE A 415 38.77 5.31 11.29
C PHE A 415 38.03 6.60 11.62
N ILE A 416 38.77 7.59 12.10
CA ILE A 416 38.31 8.97 12.20
C ILE A 416 38.78 9.75 10.99
N TYR A 417 37.83 10.36 10.28
CA TYR A 417 38.09 11.29 9.20
C TYR A 417 37.65 12.69 9.63
N VAL A 418 38.54 13.66 9.49
CA VAL A 418 38.22 15.07 9.70
C VAL A 418 38.02 15.68 8.31
N ASP A 419 36.80 16.11 8.02
CA ASP A 419 36.49 16.73 6.74
C ASP A 419 37.07 18.15 6.64
N LYS A 420 37.02 18.75 5.44
CA LYS A 420 37.47 20.12 5.17
C LYS A 420 36.82 21.22 6.02
N TYR A 421 35.77 20.89 6.77
CA TYR A 421 35.07 21.80 7.68
C TYR A 421 35.36 21.48 9.15
N ASP A 422 36.44 20.75 9.43
CA ASP A 422 36.84 20.28 10.76
C ASP A 422 35.78 19.41 11.46
N ARG A 423 34.88 18.77 10.70
CA ARG A 423 33.89 17.85 11.27
C ARG A 423 34.47 16.44 11.31
N GLN A 424 34.43 15.84 12.50
CA GLN A 424 34.83 14.45 12.68
C GLN A 424 33.71 13.51 12.22
N LYS A 425 34.07 12.56 11.37
CA LYS A 425 33.22 11.50 10.83
C LYS A 425 33.85 10.14 11.14
N ILE A 426 33.01 9.14 11.36
CA ILE A 426 33.47 7.75 11.56
C ILE A 426 33.38 7.04 10.22
N ILE A 427 34.52 6.49 9.77
CA ILE A 427 34.65 5.85 8.48
C ILE A 427 34.89 4.35 8.64
N CYS A 428 34.15 3.55 7.87
CA CYS A 428 34.46 2.15 7.64
C CYS A 428 35.06 1.97 6.24
N LYS A 429 36.25 1.38 6.18
CA LYS A 429 36.95 1.06 4.93
C LYS A 429 36.70 -0.39 4.52
N LEU A 430 36.30 -0.60 3.26
CA LEU A 430 36.08 -1.91 2.66
C LEU A 430 36.84 -2.04 1.34
N ASN A 431 37.63 -3.10 1.20
CA ASN A 431 38.20 -3.47 -0.09
C ASN A 431 37.26 -4.47 -0.79
N LEU A 432 36.84 -4.12 -2.00
CA LEU A 432 35.90 -4.86 -2.84
C LEU A 432 36.55 -5.22 -4.17
N ASN A 433 36.14 -6.35 -4.74
CA ASN A 433 36.43 -6.65 -6.15
C ASN A 433 35.30 -6.05 -7.02
N THR A 434 35.65 -5.37 -8.11
CA THR A 434 34.76 -4.50 -8.95
C THR A 434 33.53 -5.17 -9.54
N LYS A 435 33.40 -6.49 -9.48
CA LYS A 435 32.19 -7.21 -9.92
C LYS A 435 30.94 -6.91 -9.07
N ASN A 436 31.08 -6.20 -7.96
CA ASN A 436 29.99 -5.92 -7.04
C ASN A 436 29.54 -4.44 -7.11
N LYS A 437 28.22 -4.21 -7.09
CA LYS A 437 27.63 -2.86 -6.95
C LYS A 437 28.24 -2.16 -5.72
N THR A 438 28.76 -0.95 -5.90
CA THR A 438 29.46 -0.17 -4.86
C THR A 438 28.53 0.63 -3.96
N ASN A 439 27.26 0.79 -4.33
CA ASN A 439 26.28 1.53 -3.54
C ASN A 439 25.77 0.69 -2.36
N ILE A 440 26.29 0.98 -1.18
CA ILE A 440 25.89 0.36 0.08
C ILE A 440 25.07 1.37 0.87
N SER A 441 23.80 1.07 1.12
CA SER A 441 22.97 1.85 2.03
C SER A 441 22.30 0.94 3.05
N ALA A 442 22.05 1.51 4.23
CA ALA A 442 21.38 0.83 5.32
C ALA A 442 20.49 1.85 6.05
N LEU A 443 19.21 1.53 6.15
CA LEU A 443 18.20 2.39 6.76
C LEU A 443 17.51 1.62 7.89
N LEU A 444 17.57 2.17 9.09
CA LEU A 444 16.85 1.67 10.26
C LEU A 444 15.50 2.38 10.35
N LYS A 445 14.41 1.61 10.37
CA LYS A 445 13.07 2.12 10.70
C LYS A 445 12.68 1.60 12.07
N ILE A 446 12.25 2.50 12.95
CA ILE A 446 11.74 2.22 14.29
C ILE A 446 10.30 2.72 14.35
N SER A 447 9.38 1.88 14.81
CA SER A 447 7.97 2.22 14.95
C SER A 447 7.45 1.80 16.32
N SER A 448 6.86 2.75 17.03
CA SER A 448 6.21 2.58 18.33
C SER A 448 4.75 3.04 18.26
N SER A 449 4.03 2.92 19.37
CA SER A 449 2.67 3.48 19.50
C SER A 449 2.61 5.00 19.37
N LYS A 450 3.72 5.71 19.66
CA LYS A 450 3.78 7.18 19.75
C LYS A 450 4.66 7.84 18.70
N SER A 451 5.55 7.08 18.08
CA SER A 451 6.58 7.63 17.20
C SER A 451 6.90 6.70 16.04
N PHE A 452 7.31 7.31 14.94
CA PHE A 452 7.95 6.63 13.83
C PHE A 452 9.24 7.37 13.52
N THR A 453 10.35 6.66 13.40
CA THR A 453 11.67 7.25 13.18
C THR A 453 12.41 6.47 12.13
N THR A 454 13.01 7.18 11.20
CA THR A 454 13.81 6.63 10.10
C THR A 454 15.22 7.21 10.23
N ILE A 455 16.23 6.34 10.28
CA ILE A 455 17.63 6.71 10.52
C ILE A 455 18.52 6.06 9.46
N ASN A 456 19.25 6.88 8.71
CA ASN A 456 20.30 6.41 7.80
C ASN A 456 21.50 5.93 8.62
N LEU A 457 21.75 4.62 8.63
CA LEU A 457 22.88 4.01 9.35
C LEU A 457 24.21 4.24 8.61
N ILE A 458 24.15 4.36 7.28
CA ILE A 458 25.25 4.74 6.41
C ILE A 458 24.85 6.07 5.75
N GLU A 459 25.58 7.14 6.08
CA GLU A 459 25.25 8.50 5.64
C GLU A 459 25.76 8.78 4.22
N SER A 460 26.93 8.24 3.89
CA SER A 460 27.51 8.38 2.55
C SER A 460 28.41 7.21 2.21
N THR A 461 28.50 6.94 0.91
CA THR A 461 29.37 5.93 0.32
C THR A 461 30.26 6.59 -0.72
N GLN A 462 31.56 6.40 -0.62
CA GLN A 462 32.54 6.91 -1.57
C GLN A 462 33.44 5.75 -2.03
N SER A 463 33.68 5.61 -3.32
CA SER A 463 34.46 4.51 -3.89
C SER A 463 35.64 5.02 -4.69
N ILE A 464 36.81 4.44 -4.45
CA ILE A 464 38.05 4.68 -5.20
C ILE A 464 38.40 3.40 -5.95
N ILE A 465 38.40 3.47 -7.28
CA ILE A 465 38.76 2.35 -8.16
C ILE A 465 40.28 2.39 -8.34
N HIS A 466 40.98 1.35 -7.88
CA HIS A 466 42.44 1.23 -8.00
C HIS A 466 42.85 0.50 -9.27
N THR A 467 42.11 -0.55 -9.63
CA THR A 467 42.29 -1.31 -10.86
C THR A 467 40.93 -1.69 -11.44
N SER A 468 40.91 -2.28 -12.64
CA SER A 468 39.68 -2.84 -13.21
C SER A 468 39.00 -3.89 -12.34
N ASN A 469 39.72 -4.45 -11.35
CA ASN A 469 39.25 -5.50 -10.45
C ASN A 469 39.22 -5.12 -8.97
N GLU A 470 39.78 -3.98 -8.57
CA GLU A 470 39.91 -3.60 -7.15
C GLU A 470 39.35 -2.21 -6.89
N THR A 471 38.47 -2.12 -5.89
CA THR A 471 37.83 -0.88 -5.46
C THR A 471 37.85 -0.80 -3.94
N THR A 472 38.29 0.33 -3.42
CA THR A 472 38.19 0.65 -2.00
C THR A 472 36.96 1.52 -1.78
N VAL A 473 36.08 1.10 -0.89
CA VAL A 473 34.86 1.83 -0.50
C VAL A 473 35.02 2.36 0.91
N TYR A 474 34.78 3.66 1.06
CA TYR A 474 34.74 4.39 2.32
C TYR A 474 33.29 4.72 2.65
N LEU A 475 32.85 4.30 3.83
CA LEU A 475 31.48 4.48 4.30
C LEU A 475 31.48 5.40 5.51
N THR A 476 30.73 6.50 5.43
CA THR A 476 30.46 7.34 6.60
C THR A 476 29.35 6.69 7.41
N LEU A 477 29.66 6.30 8.64
CA LEU A 477 28.72 5.63 9.54
C LEU A 477 28.05 6.65 10.47
N ASN A 478 26.73 6.55 10.62
CA ASN A 478 26.01 7.30 11.64
C ASN A 478 26.26 6.70 13.04
N LEU A 479 26.32 7.54 14.06
CA LEU A 479 26.53 7.12 15.46
C LEU A 479 25.45 6.16 15.96
N ALA A 480 24.21 6.36 15.50
CA ALA A 480 23.09 5.47 15.78
C ALA A 480 23.40 4.02 15.39
N PHE A 481 24.20 3.76 14.35
CA PHE A 481 24.56 2.41 13.95
C PHE A 481 25.47 1.72 14.98
N LEU A 482 26.42 2.47 15.53
CA LEU A 482 27.33 1.99 16.57
C LEU A 482 26.55 1.68 17.86
N GLU A 483 25.66 2.57 18.26
CA GLU A 483 24.80 2.36 19.43
C GLU A 483 23.83 1.21 19.23
N PHE A 484 23.23 1.09 18.05
CA PHE A 484 22.33 0.00 17.72
C PHE A 484 23.02 -1.36 17.82
N ILE A 485 24.26 -1.50 17.33
CA ILE A 485 25.05 -2.74 17.46
C ILE A 485 25.45 -3.05 18.91
N LYS A 486 25.63 -2.02 19.75
CA LYS A 486 25.90 -2.22 21.19
C LYS A 486 24.66 -2.68 21.94
N LEU A 487 23.51 -2.11 21.61
CA LEU A 487 22.23 -2.38 22.28
C LEU A 487 21.62 -3.72 21.83
N ILE A 488 21.69 -4.03 20.54
CA ILE A 488 21.13 -5.25 19.96
C ILE A 488 22.25 -6.21 19.58
N ASN A 489 22.11 -7.47 20.01
CA ASN A 489 23.08 -8.51 19.69
C ASN A 489 23.36 -8.59 18.17
N LYS A 490 24.63 -8.49 17.77
CA LYS A 490 25.06 -8.52 16.35
C LYS A 490 24.47 -9.67 15.54
N ASN A 491 24.34 -10.87 16.13
CA ASN A 491 23.83 -12.05 15.43
C ASN A 491 22.34 -11.88 15.12
N LYS A 492 21.59 -11.22 16.02
CA LYS A 492 20.18 -10.86 15.78
C LYS A 492 20.08 -9.84 14.65
N ILE A 493 20.94 -8.82 14.63
CA ILE A 493 20.99 -7.82 13.55
C ILE A 493 21.28 -8.49 12.20
N ILE A 494 22.35 -9.29 12.12
CA ILE A 494 22.74 -10.00 10.89
C ILE A 494 21.63 -10.94 10.42
N SER A 495 21.04 -11.73 11.33
CA SER A 495 19.90 -12.61 10.99
C SER A 495 18.72 -11.80 10.45
N SER A 496 18.43 -10.65 11.06
CA SER A 496 17.32 -9.80 10.64
C SER A 496 17.53 -9.22 9.25
N ILE A 497 18.75 -8.78 8.93
CA ILE A 497 19.09 -8.26 7.60
C ILE A 497 19.01 -9.38 6.55
N ARG A 498 19.66 -10.52 6.81
CA ARG A 498 19.72 -11.64 5.85
C ARG A 498 18.34 -12.22 5.56
N ASN A 499 17.50 -12.34 6.59
CA ASN A 499 16.19 -12.97 6.48
C ASN A 499 15.05 -11.93 6.34
N GLY A 500 15.35 -10.64 6.27
CA GLY A 500 14.35 -9.56 6.18
C GLY A 500 13.37 -9.52 7.34
N LEU A 501 13.81 -9.76 8.58
CA LEU A 501 12.90 -9.92 9.72
C LEU A 501 12.44 -8.59 10.31
N ILE A 502 11.17 -8.57 10.74
CA ILE A 502 10.65 -7.54 11.62
C ILE A 502 10.87 -7.98 13.06
N ASN A 503 11.47 -7.11 13.85
CA ASN A 503 11.87 -7.43 15.22
C ASN A 503 11.15 -6.57 16.22
N TYR A 504 10.89 -7.15 17.38
CA TYR A 504 10.17 -6.49 18.46
C TYR A 504 11.04 -6.43 19.72
N VAL A 505 10.95 -5.29 20.41
CA VAL A 505 11.58 -5.01 21.71
C VAL A 505 10.59 -4.26 22.59
N LYS A 506 10.89 -4.13 23.88
CA LYS A 506 10.08 -3.33 24.79
C LYS A 506 10.16 -1.85 24.40
N GLU A 507 9.05 -1.13 24.46
CA GLU A 507 9.02 0.32 24.22
C GLU A 507 10.00 1.06 25.15
N GLY A 508 10.72 2.04 24.62
CA GLY A 508 11.81 2.77 25.24
C GLY A 508 13.19 2.12 25.09
N THR A 509 13.30 0.93 24.48
CA THR A 509 14.61 0.27 24.32
C THR A 509 15.50 1.02 23.31
N LEU A 510 14.89 1.61 22.27
CA LEU A 510 15.61 2.23 21.16
C LEU A 510 15.66 3.78 21.23
N ASP A 511 15.13 4.39 22.30
CA ASP A 511 15.07 5.85 22.46
C ASP A 511 16.44 6.52 22.35
N SER A 512 17.48 5.90 22.94
CA SER A 512 18.86 6.39 22.87
C SER A 512 19.37 6.49 21.42
N ILE A 513 18.94 5.57 20.56
CA ILE A 513 19.34 5.50 19.15
C ILE A 513 18.64 6.60 18.34
N ALA A 514 17.38 6.86 18.67
CA ALA A 514 16.65 7.98 18.07
C ALA A 514 17.34 9.31 18.42
N LEU A 515 17.75 9.50 19.68
CA LEU A 515 18.46 10.71 20.13
C LEU A 515 19.86 10.86 19.51
N SER A 516 20.63 9.77 19.37
CA SER A 516 21.96 9.79 18.77
C SER A 516 21.96 9.98 17.24
N GLY A 517 20.87 9.59 16.57
CA GLY A 517 20.67 9.88 15.14
C GLY A 517 20.58 11.38 14.82
N PHE A 518 20.16 12.21 15.78
CA PHE A 518 20.00 13.68 15.60
C PHE A 518 21.11 14.51 16.27
N THR A 519 21.85 13.94 17.22
CA THR A 519 22.87 14.67 17.98
C THR A 519 24.27 14.44 17.40
N ARG A 520 24.84 15.49 16.79
CA ARG A 520 26.28 15.57 16.45
C ARG A 520 27.13 15.79 17.70
N THR A 521 26.92 15.02 18.76
CA THR A 521 27.72 15.17 19.98
C THR A 521 29.05 14.46 19.83
N ASN A 522 30.12 15.17 20.20
CA ASN A 522 31.50 14.69 20.29
C ASN A 522 31.58 13.45 21.18
N ILE A 523 31.39 12.26 20.60
CA ILE A 523 31.80 11.03 21.25
C ILE A 523 33.32 11.09 21.38
N SER A 524 33.85 10.68 22.53
CA SER A 524 35.28 10.41 22.73
C SER A 524 35.74 9.31 21.77
N THR A 525 36.03 9.70 20.53
CA THR A 525 36.65 8.92 19.47
C THR A 525 38.15 8.74 19.68
N ASN A 526 38.67 9.18 20.84
CA ASN A 526 40.08 9.17 21.25
C ASN A 526 40.80 7.80 21.18
N PHE A 527 40.10 6.72 20.84
CA PHE A 527 40.66 5.37 20.71
C PHE A 527 40.65 4.83 19.28
N LEU A 528 40.03 5.52 18.32
CA LEU A 528 40.04 5.12 16.92
C LEU A 528 41.22 5.77 16.19
N PRO A 529 41.91 5.04 15.29
CA PRO A 529 42.97 5.63 14.48
C PRO A 529 42.40 6.70 13.52
N THR A 530 43.13 7.79 13.34
CA THR A 530 42.84 8.75 12.28
C THR A 530 43.11 8.12 10.92
N LEU A 531 42.25 8.38 9.94
CA LEU A 531 42.44 7.94 8.57
C LEU A 531 43.76 8.51 8.02
N PRO A 532 44.57 7.74 7.26
CA PRO A 532 45.82 8.24 6.67
C PRO A 532 45.60 9.54 5.89
N LYS A 533 46.61 10.43 5.93
CA LYS A 533 46.52 11.76 5.33
C LYS A 533 46.22 11.71 3.83
N GLU A 534 46.89 10.83 3.09
CA GLU A 534 46.69 10.62 1.65
C GLU A 534 45.24 10.21 1.33
N GLU A 535 44.65 9.31 2.13
CA GLU A 535 43.25 8.90 1.97
C GLU A 535 42.28 10.01 2.36
N SER A 536 42.60 10.80 3.38
CA SER A 536 41.80 11.96 3.80
C SER A 536 41.78 13.07 2.76
N GLU A 537 42.91 13.34 2.09
CA GLU A 537 42.99 14.30 0.99
C GLU A 537 42.15 13.85 -0.22
N LEU A 538 42.16 12.54 -0.53
CA LEU A 538 41.32 11.97 -1.58
C LEU A 538 39.83 12.15 -1.28
N LEU A 539 39.35 11.83 -0.08
CA LEU A 539 37.94 12.00 0.29
C LEU A 539 37.49 13.48 0.26
N ASN A 540 38.37 14.40 0.67
CA ASN A 540 38.09 15.84 0.62
C ASN A 540 37.92 16.35 -0.82
N SER A 541 38.60 15.74 -1.79
CA SER A 541 38.45 16.10 -3.21
C SER A 541 37.09 15.69 -3.79
N PHE A 542 36.48 14.61 -3.30
CA PHE A 542 35.14 14.16 -3.71
C PHE A 542 34.02 15.02 -3.10
N ASP A 543 34.18 15.48 -1.86
CA ASP A 543 33.21 16.38 -1.19
C ASP A 543 33.14 17.78 -1.84
N ALA A 544 34.05 18.13 -2.76
CA ALA A 544 33.97 19.34 -3.58
C ALA A 544 33.07 19.18 -4.83
N PHE A 545 32.91 17.95 -5.33
CA PHE A 545 32.11 17.63 -6.51
C PHE A 545 30.63 17.31 -6.18
N ASN A 546 30.34 16.80 -4.98
CA ASN A 546 29.00 16.31 -4.61
C ASN A 546 28.04 17.36 -4.01
N LEU A 547 28.41 18.64 -3.97
CA LEU A 547 27.51 19.73 -3.50
C LEU A 547 26.33 20.01 -4.47
N ASN A 548 26.22 19.30 -5.60
CA ASN A 548 25.15 19.46 -6.60
C ASN A 548 24.11 18.33 -6.65
N LEU A 549 24.17 17.31 -5.78
CA LEU A 549 23.32 16.10 -5.92
C LEU A 549 22.51 15.71 -4.67
N SER A 550 22.46 16.55 -3.63
CA SER A 550 21.74 16.23 -2.39
C SER A 550 20.20 16.18 -2.52
N SER A 551 19.62 16.56 -3.67
CA SER A 551 18.18 16.47 -3.92
C SER A 551 17.74 15.15 -4.60
N PHE A 552 18.66 14.25 -4.94
CA PHE A 552 18.34 13.09 -5.79
C PHE A 552 18.08 11.78 -5.00
N PHE A 553 18.47 11.70 -3.72
CA PHE A 553 18.42 10.45 -2.94
C PHE A 553 17.10 10.19 -2.20
N ASP A 554 16.25 11.21 -2.02
CA ASP A 554 14.94 11.02 -1.38
C ASP A 554 13.95 10.27 -2.30
N ASN A 555 14.13 10.31 -3.63
CA ASN A 555 13.23 9.65 -4.59
C ASN A 555 13.66 8.24 -5.03
N ILE A 556 14.89 7.81 -4.77
CA ILE A 556 15.39 6.49 -5.26
C ILE A 556 15.10 5.35 -4.27
N ILE A 557 14.94 5.65 -2.98
CA ILE A 557 14.78 4.62 -1.94
C ILE A 557 13.36 4.03 -1.90
N ASP A 558 12.37 4.71 -2.47
CA ASP A 558 11.02 4.13 -2.62
C ASP A 558 10.89 3.20 -3.83
N ASN A 559 11.82 3.24 -4.79
CA ASN A 559 11.73 2.45 -6.03
C ASN A 559 12.86 1.43 -6.27
N THR A 560 13.82 1.27 -5.35
CA THR A 560 14.92 0.30 -5.52
C THR A 560 14.83 -0.87 -4.55
N TYR A 561 13.87 -1.74 -4.82
CA TYR A 561 13.96 -3.15 -4.47
C TYR A 561 13.86 -3.97 -5.76
N GLU A 562 14.81 -3.77 -6.68
CA GLU A 562 15.14 -4.79 -7.68
C GLU A 562 15.78 -5.97 -6.94
N ARG A 563 14.95 -6.84 -6.37
CA ARG A 563 15.25 -8.26 -6.40
C ARG A 563 14.74 -8.76 -7.73
N ASP A 564 15.66 -9.00 -8.66
CA ASP A 564 15.37 -9.78 -9.85
C ASP A 564 14.59 -11.05 -9.44
N SER A 565 13.45 -11.26 -10.09
CA SER A 565 12.55 -12.43 -10.09
C SER A 565 11.64 -12.65 -8.85
N PHE A 566 10.41 -12.12 -8.87
CA PHE A 566 9.20 -12.84 -9.34
C PHE A 566 7.93 -11.98 -9.30
#